data_AF-A0A6B3HGL5-F1
#
_entry.id   AF-A0A6B3HGL5-F1
#
_cell.length_a   1.000
_cell.length_b   1.000
_cell.length_c   1.000
_cell.angle_alpha   90.00
_cell.angle_beta   90.00
_cell.angle_gamma   90.00
#
_symmetry.space_group_name_H-M   'P 1'
#
loop_
_entity.id
_entity.type
_entity.pdbx_description
1 polymer ?
#
loop_
_entity_poly.entity_id
_entity_poly.type
_entity_poly.pdbx_seq_one_letter_code
_entity_poly.pdbx_strand_id
1 'polypeptide(L)' 'MLLSTSDTDLLSARASEGPVGYRYANPSRVDLAGLPALLDGVDLIVVRLLGGVRAWEEGLDAVLATGR' A
#
# COMPACT_ATOMS: atom_id res chain seq x y z
N MET A 1 3.29 -5.55 -1.46
CA MET A 1 2.11 -4.69 -1.66
C MET A 1 2.55 -3.26 -1.85
N LEU A 2 1.96 -2.56 -2.83
CA LEU A 2 2.17 -1.14 -3.08
C LEU A 2 0.95 -0.34 -2.63
N LEU A 3 1.15 0.54 -1.66
CA LEU A 3 0.17 1.51 -1.19
C LEU A 3 0.58 2.89 -1.71
N SER A 4 -0.01 3.36 -2.81
CA SER A 4 0.36 4.64 -3.43
C SER A 4 -0.84 5.54 -3.68
N THR A 5 -0.74 6.81 -3.30
CA THR A 5 -1.73 7.84 -3.67
C THR A 5 -1.63 8.25 -5.15
N SER A 6 -0.61 7.80 -5.88
CA SER A 6 -0.42 8.11 -7.30
C SER A 6 -1.00 7.00 -8.17
N ASP A 7 -2.05 7.33 -8.93
CA ASP A 7 -2.66 6.38 -9.87
C ASP A 7 -1.67 5.91 -10.95
N THR A 8 -0.65 6.71 -11.31
CA THR A 8 0.42 6.30 -12.22
C THR A 8 1.21 5.11 -11.66
N ASP A 9 1.60 5.12 -10.37
CA ASP A 9 2.33 3.99 -9.78
C ASP A 9 1.47 2.72 -9.79
N LEU A 10 0.16 2.86 -9.53
CA LEU A 10 -0.77 1.73 -9.52
C LEU A 10 -0.95 1.13 -10.92
N LEU A 11 -1.03 1.98 -11.94
CA LEU A 11 -1.06 1.53 -13.34
C LEU A 11 0.27 0.89 -13.76
N SER A 12 1.41 1.43 -13.33
CA SER A 12 2.72 0.82 -13.58
C SER A 12 2.87 -0.54 -12.88
N ALA A 13 2.40 -0.67 -11.63
CA ALA A 13 2.39 -1.95 -10.92
C ALA A 13 1.49 -2.98 -11.61
N ARG A 14 0.32 -2.54 -12.11
CA ARG A 14 -0.59 -3.39 -12.89
C ARG A 14 0.03 -3.91 -14.19
N ALA A 15 0.76 -3.04 -14.90
CA ALA A 15 1.39 -3.38 -16.18
C ALA A 15 2.75 -4.08 -16.01
N SER A 16 3.21 -4.30 -14.77
CA SER A 16 4.47 -4.98 -14.51
C SER A 16 4.35 -6.46 -14.83
N GLU A 17 5.24 -6.96 -15.68
CA GLU A 17 5.40 -8.38 -16.00
C GLU A 17 6.70 -8.94 -15.38
N GLY A 18 7.20 -8.28 -14.33
CA GLY A 18 8.39 -8.71 -13.61
C GLY A 18 8.19 -10.02 -12.84
N PRO A 19 9.28 -10.63 -12.33
CA PRO A 19 9.20 -11.90 -11.58
C PRO A 19 8.46 -11.79 -10.24
N VAL A 20 8.09 -10.59 -9.80
CA VAL A 20 7.38 -10.33 -8.54
C VAL A 20 5.99 -9.80 -8.84
N GLY A 21 4.97 -10.49 -8.35
CA GLY A 21 3.57 -10.06 -8.47
C GLY A 21 3.27 -8.88 -7.53
N TYR A 22 2.59 -7.85 -8.06
CA TYR A 22 2.11 -6.72 -7.26
C TYR A 22 0.67 -6.91 -6.81
N ARG A 23 0.44 -6.85 -5.50
CA ARG A 23 -0.82 -6.35 -4.93
C ARG A 23 -0.69 -4.86 -4.70
N TYR A 24 -1.69 -4.07 -5.07
CA TYR A 24 -1.61 -2.61 -4.98
C TYR A 24 -2.96 -1.97 -4.66
N ALA A 25 -2.95 -0.84 -3.97
CA ALA A 25 -4.14 -0.06 -3.65
C ALA A 25 -3.80 1.42 -3.43
N ASN A 26 -4.80 2.29 -3.62
CA ASN A 26 -4.70 3.69 -3.23
C ASN A 26 -5.14 3.86 -1.76
N PRO A 27 -4.27 4.33 -0.84
CA PRO A 27 -4.61 4.50 0.57
C PRO A 27 -5.85 5.37 0.82
N SER A 28 -6.09 6.38 -0.03
CA SER A 28 -7.28 7.23 0.07
C SER A 28 -8.60 6.51 -0.23
N ARG A 29 -8.54 5.28 -0.75
CA ARG A 29 -9.70 4.44 -1.10
C ARG A 29 -9.76 3.15 -0.27
N VAL A 30 -8.87 2.98 0.70
CA VAL A 30 -8.81 1.80 1.58
C VAL A 30 -9.45 2.16 2.91
N ASP A 31 -10.44 1.36 3.32
CA ASP A 31 -10.93 1.39 4.69
C ASP A 31 -9.89 0.74 5.62
N LEU A 32 -9.52 1.45 6.69
CA LEU A 32 -8.54 0.97 7.66
C LEU A 32 -8.99 -0.33 8.34
N ALA A 33 -10.29 -0.56 8.52
CA ALA A 33 -10.80 -1.82 9.05
C ALA A 33 -10.54 -3.01 8.11
N GLY A 34 -10.45 -2.77 6.80
CA GLY A 34 -10.14 -3.79 5.79
C GLY A 34 -8.64 -3.94 5.49
N LEU A 35 -7.81 -3.02 5.97
CA LEU A 35 -6.37 -3.02 5.72
C LEU A 35 -5.67 -4.32 6.17
N PRO A 36 -5.96 -4.92 7.35
CA PRO A 36 -5.33 -6.18 7.76
C PRO A 36 -5.51 -7.31 6.74
N ALA A 37 -6.71 -7.44 6.16
CA ALA A 37 -7.00 -8.46 5.16
C ALA A 37 -6.23 -8.21 3.85
N LEU A 38 -6.04 -6.94 3.46
CA LEU A 38 -5.24 -6.59 2.29
C LEU A 38 -3.75 -6.91 2.47
N LEU A 39 -3.24 -6.74 3.70
CA LEU A 39 -1.83 -6.99 4.06
C LEU A 39 -1.52 -8.46 4.32
N ASP A 40 -2.52 -9.32 4.48
CA ASP A 40 -2.31 -10.74 4.75
C ASP A 40 -1.46 -11.42 3.65
N GLY A 41 -0.49 -12.24 4.05
CA GLY A 41 0.46 -12.90 3.14
C GLY A 41 1.34 -11.97 2.27
N VAL A 42 1.50 -10.70 2.62
CA VAL A 42 2.42 -9.77 1.93
C VAL A 42 3.81 -9.86 2.56
N ASP A 43 4.85 -10.10 1.78
CA ASP A 43 6.23 -10.16 2.30
C ASP A 43 6.91 -8.79 2.44
N LEU A 44 6.56 -7.84 1.57
CA LEU A 44 7.12 -6.47 1.54
C LEU A 44 6.02 -5.45 1.31
N ILE A 45 5.98 -4.39 2.12
CA ILE A 45 5.04 -3.28 1.98
C ILE A 45 5.80 -2.02 1.57
N VAL A 46 5.36 -1.36 0.50
CA VAL A 46 5.90 -0.07 0.05
C VAL A 46 4.78 0.95 0.10
N VAL A 47 5.00 2.05 0.83
CA VAL A 47 4.02 3.14 0.96
C VAL A 47 4.57 4.41 0.33
N ARG A 48 3.80 5.02 -0.58
CA ARG A 48 4.10 6.31 -1.21
C ARG A 48 2.91 7.26 -1.08
N LEU A 49 3.11 8.37 -0.37
CA LEU A 49 2.05 9.33 -0.07
C LEU A 49 2.37 10.71 -0.66
N LEU A 50 1.32 11.44 -1.04
CA LEU A 50 1.34 12.89 -1.14
C LEU A 50 1.02 13.50 0.23
N GLY A 51 1.67 14.62 0.58
CA GLY A 51 1.43 15.30 1.87
C GLY A 51 2.20 14.74 3.07
N GLY A 52 3.06 13.73 2.85
CA GLY A 52 3.91 13.14 3.89
C GLY A 52 3.17 12.22 4.86
N VAL A 53 3.84 11.82 5.93
CA VAL A 53 3.35 10.84 6.93
C VAL A 53 2.00 11.22 7.51
N ARG A 54 1.81 12.50 7.85
CA ARG A 54 0.58 13.01 8.49
C ARG A 54 -0.67 12.88 7.62
N ALA A 55 -0.52 12.67 6.31
CA ALA A 55 -1.65 12.49 5.41
C ALA A 55 -2.35 11.12 5.60
N TRP A 56 -1.68 10.15 6.22
CA TRP A 56 -2.22 8.80 6.43
C TRP A 56 -1.57 8.11 7.64
N GLU A 57 -1.46 8.83 8.76
CA GLU A 57 -0.72 8.44 9.95
C GLU A 57 -1.26 7.13 10.58
N GLU A 58 -2.57 7.04 10.80
CA GLU A 58 -3.20 5.82 11.35
C GLU A 58 -2.98 4.57 10.46
N GLY A 59 -2.99 4.75 9.14
CA GLY A 59 -2.72 3.67 8.20
C GLY A 59 -1.25 3.24 8.21
N LEU A 60 -0.33 4.20 8.36
CA LEU A 60 1.10 3.92 8.53
C LEU A 60 1.37 3.17 9.85
N ASP A 61 0.75 3.59 10.95
CA ASP A 61 0.87 2.89 12.24
C ASP A 61 0.38 1.44 12.13
N ALA A 62 -0.76 1.22 11.45
CA ALA A 62 -1.28 -0.13 11.20
C ALA A 62 -0.35 -0.98 10.34
N VAL A 63 0.29 -0.39 9.31
CA VAL A 63 1.30 -1.06 8.48
C VAL A 63 2.53 -1.42 9.32
N LEU A 64 3.07 -0.46 10.09
CA LEU A 64 4.26 -0.66 10.91
C LEU A 64 4.04 -1.71 12.00
N ALA A 65 2.84 -1.80 12.56
CA ALA A 65 2.45 -2.82 13.53
C ALA A 65 2.53 -4.26 12.97
N THR A 66 2.59 -4.44 11.64
CA THR A 66 2.78 -5.76 11.03
C THR A 66 4.22 -6.28 11.14
N GLY A 67 5.19 -5.42 11.49
CA GLY A 67 6.61 -5.79 11.61
C GLY A 67 7.31 -6.08 10.27
N ARG A 68 6.74 -5.58 9.17
CA ARG A 68 7.26 -5.73 7.80
C ARG A 68 7.72 -4.38 7.24
#